data_AF-A0A7X3KYW3-F1
#
_entry.id   AF-A0A7X3KYW3-F1
#
_cell.length_a   1.000
_cell.length_b   1.000
_cell.length_c   1.000
_cell.angle_alpha   90.00
_cell.angle_beta   90.00
_cell.angle_gamma   90.00
#
_symmetry.space_group_name_H-M   'P 1'
#
loop_
_entity.id
_entity.type
_entity.pdbx_description
1 polymer ?
#
loop_
_entity_poly.entity_id
_entity_poly.type
_entity_poly.pdbx_seq_one_letter_code
_entity_poly.pdbx_strand_id
1 'polypeptide(L)'
;KAAVNRLILDKGKNGLVKLAFADWNDALNVTDDPEAESVMLSHQFCLALRELRGLMEYAGESEYAQFLAGEYEKLKSDINRNAWDGRWYARALSEKGNIGSK
;
A
#
# COMPACT_ATOMS: atom_id res chain seq x y z
N LYS A 1 8.41 8.97 -10.18
CA LYS A 1 8.76 9.62 -8.88
C LYS A 1 7.55 10.30 -8.22
N ALA A 2 6.85 11.23 -8.88
CA ALA A 2 5.69 11.93 -8.27
C ALA A 2 4.58 11.00 -7.78
N ALA A 3 4.22 9.98 -8.58
CA ALA A 3 3.21 8.97 -8.18
C ALA A 3 3.64 8.18 -6.93
N VAL A 4 4.92 7.76 -6.85
CA VAL A 4 5.48 7.10 -5.67
C VAL A 4 5.36 8.01 -4.44
N ASN A 5 5.77 9.28 -4.59
CA ASN A 5 5.69 10.24 -3.50
C ASN A 5 4.24 10.43 -3.01
N ARG A 6 3.26 10.48 -3.93
CA ARG A 6 1.85 10.60 -3.56
C ARG A 6 1.38 9.40 -2.73
N LEU A 7 1.68 8.18 -3.16
CA LEU A 7 1.27 6.97 -2.43
C LEU A 7 1.99 6.79 -1.08
N ILE A 8 3.18 7.37 -0.91
CA ILE A 8 3.87 7.40 0.39
C ILE A 8 3.17 8.39 1.34
N LEU A 9 2.80 9.57 0.84
CA LEU A 9 2.11 10.60 1.65
C LEU A 9 0.69 10.18 2.02
N ASP A 10 0.05 9.35 1.21
CA ASP A 10 -1.32 8.86 1.42
C ASP A 10 -1.37 7.54 2.19
N LYS A 11 -0.39 7.27 3.06
CA LYS A 11 -0.46 6.14 3.98
C LYS A 11 -1.30 6.49 5.20
N GLY A 12 -2.08 5.53 5.68
CA GLY A 12 -2.85 5.64 6.92
C GLY A 12 -2.03 5.22 8.14
N LYS A 13 -2.73 5.06 9.28
CA LYS A 13 -2.11 4.77 10.58
C LYS A 13 -1.37 3.44 10.65
N ASN A 14 -1.72 2.46 9.81
CA ASN A 14 -1.06 1.16 9.78
C ASN A 14 0.09 1.10 8.76
N GLY A 15 0.38 2.22 8.07
CA GLY A 15 1.44 2.30 7.05
C GLY A 15 1.00 1.78 5.69
N LEU A 16 -0.29 1.49 5.50
CA LEU A 16 -0.87 1.04 4.24
C LEU A 16 -1.46 2.24 3.48
N VAL A 17 -1.60 2.12 2.16
CA VAL A 17 -2.14 3.19 1.32
C VAL A 17 -3.64 3.37 1.60
N LYS A 18 -4.09 4.60 1.81
CA LYS A 18 -5.50 4.94 1.99
C LYS A 18 -6.35 4.50 0.79
N LEU A 19 -7.55 3.99 1.07
CA LEU A 19 -8.56 3.62 0.06
C LEU A 19 -9.11 4.87 -0.64
N ALA A 20 -9.25 5.99 0.08
CA ALA A 20 -9.96 7.18 -0.36
C ALA A 20 -11.39 6.85 -0.82
N PHE A 21 -11.76 7.16 -2.06
CA PHE A 21 -13.11 6.85 -2.57
C PHE A 21 -13.26 5.35 -2.87
N ALA A 22 -12.35 4.82 -3.68
CA ALA A 22 -12.26 3.43 -4.08
C ALA A 22 -10.82 3.10 -4.49
N ASP A 23 -10.49 1.82 -4.50
CA ASP A 23 -9.30 1.32 -5.22
C ASP A 23 -9.71 0.71 -6.57
N TRP A 24 -9.07 -0.37 -7.03
CA TRP A 24 -9.46 -1.05 -8.28
C TRP A 24 -10.91 -1.58 -8.28
N ASN A 25 -11.48 -1.87 -7.10
CA ASN A 25 -12.89 -2.25 -7.01
C ASN A 25 -13.75 -1.00 -6.76
N ASP A 26 -14.32 -0.43 -7.83
CA ASP A 26 -15.19 0.76 -7.77
C ASP A 26 -16.44 0.59 -6.89
N ALA A 27 -16.84 -0.65 -6.59
CA ALA A 27 -17.98 -0.94 -5.71
C ALA A 27 -17.58 -1.07 -4.23
N LEU A 28 -16.28 -1.10 -3.91
CA LEU A 28 -15.79 -1.13 -2.53
C LEU A 28 -15.53 0.30 -2.05
N ASN A 29 -16.58 0.93 -1.53
CA ASN A 29 -16.53 2.29 -0.99
C ASN A 29 -16.67 2.23 0.54
N VAL A 30 -15.69 2.76 1.27
CA VAL A 30 -15.75 2.88 2.73
C VAL A 30 -16.00 4.35 3.08
N THR A 31 -17.27 4.76 3.04
CA THR A 31 -17.66 6.17 3.11
C THR A 31 -17.73 6.74 4.53
N ASP A 32 -17.79 5.88 5.54
CA ASP A 32 -17.90 6.22 6.96
C ASP A 32 -16.55 6.21 7.71
N ASP A 33 -15.45 5.94 6.99
CA ASP A 33 -14.08 6.02 7.49
C ASP A 33 -13.13 6.58 6.40
N PRO A 34 -12.85 7.89 6.39
CA PRO A 34 -11.94 8.49 5.41
C PRO A 34 -10.47 8.07 5.59
N GLU A 35 -10.13 7.44 6.72
CA GLU A 35 -8.80 6.94 7.03
C GLU A 35 -8.64 5.46 6.71
N ALA A 36 -9.67 4.83 6.11
CA ALA A 36 -9.60 3.44 5.69
C ALA A 36 -8.43 3.18 4.72
N GLU A 37 -7.74 2.07 4.92
CA GLU A 37 -6.57 1.67 4.12
C GLU A 37 -6.90 0.48 3.23
N SER A 38 -6.44 0.53 1.98
CA SER A 38 -6.60 -0.56 1.02
C SER A 38 -5.41 -1.51 1.08
N VAL A 39 -5.69 -2.78 1.37
CA VAL A 39 -4.67 -3.84 1.36
C VAL A 39 -4.30 -4.21 -0.07
N MET A 40 -5.26 -4.18 -1.01
CA MET A 40 -5.00 -4.47 -2.42
C MET A 40 -4.10 -3.41 -3.07
N LEU A 41 -4.43 -2.13 -2.88
CA LEU A 41 -3.61 -1.03 -3.41
C LEU A 41 -2.21 -1.02 -2.80
N SER A 42 -2.08 -1.38 -1.52
CA SER A 42 -0.79 -1.52 -0.86
C SER A 42 0.06 -2.65 -1.47
N HIS A 43 -0.53 -3.81 -1.77
CA HIS A 43 0.16 -4.87 -2.50
C HIS A 43 0.56 -4.44 -3.92
N GLN A 44 -0.35 -3.75 -4.64
CA GLN A 44 -0.04 -3.21 -5.96
C GLN A 44 1.12 -2.21 -5.90
N PHE A 45 1.17 -1.39 -4.85
CA PHE A 45 2.27 -0.45 -4.67
C PHE A 45 3.59 -1.17 -4.37
N CYS A 46 3.59 -2.26 -3.58
CA CYS A 46 4.75 -3.14 -3.44
C CYS A 46 5.27 -3.67 -4.79
N LEU A 47 4.38 -4.11 -5.69
CA LEU A 47 4.77 -4.53 -7.03
C LEU A 47 5.38 -3.36 -7.82
N ALA A 48 4.71 -2.20 -7.84
CA ALA A 48 5.20 -1.01 -8.54
C ALA A 48 6.56 -0.53 -8.03
N LEU A 49 6.83 -0.58 -6.72
CA LEU A 49 8.13 -0.23 -6.14
C LEU A 49 9.25 -1.13 -6.65
N ARG A 50 8.99 -2.45 -6.79
CA ARG A 50 9.97 -3.40 -7.34
C ARG A 50 10.26 -3.15 -8.82
N GLU A 51 9.21 -2.96 -9.62
CA GLU A 51 9.36 -2.69 -11.06
C GLU A 51 10.08 -1.36 -11.30
N LEU A 52 9.69 -0.32 -10.58
CA LEU A 52 10.33 1.00 -10.67
C LEU A 52 11.78 0.95 -10.20
N ARG A 53 12.10 0.18 -9.15
CA ARG A 53 13.49 -0.01 -8.73
C ARG A 53 14.34 -0.53 -9.89
N GLY A 54 13.90 -1.59 -10.58
CA GLY A 54 14.63 -2.14 -11.73
C GLY A 54 14.80 -1.12 -12.86
N LEU A 55 13.77 -0.31 -13.13
CA LEU A 55 13.84 0.77 -14.12
C LEU A 55 14.85 1.85 -13.72
N MET A 56 14.91 2.22 -12.44
CA MET A 56 15.84 3.24 -11.93
C MET A 56 17.28 2.73 -11.93
N GLU A 57 17.51 1.45 -11.60
CA GLU A 57 18.82 0.80 -11.74
C GLU A 57 19.28 0.83 -13.22
N TYR A 58 18.40 0.49 -14.16
CA TYR A 58 18.69 0.55 -15.60
C TYR A 58 19.01 1.98 -16.08
N ALA A 59 18.32 2.98 -15.54
CA ALA A 59 18.56 4.39 -15.86
C ALA A 59 19.81 4.99 -15.18
N GLY A 60 20.55 4.22 -14.37
CA GLY A 60 21.71 4.70 -13.62
C GLY A 60 21.35 5.52 -12.37
N GLU A 61 20.10 5.50 -11.94
CA GLU A 61 19.58 6.22 -10.78
C GLU A 61 19.63 5.39 -9.48
N SER A 62 20.82 4.93 -9.12
CA SER A 62 21.04 3.97 -8.03
C SER A 62 20.55 4.46 -6.65
N GLU A 63 20.67 5.75 -6.34
CA GLU A 63 20.21 6.31 -5.06
C GLU A 63 18.68 6.18 -4.92
N TYR A 64 17.95 6.56 -5.97
CA TYR A 64 16.50 6.45 -5.95
C TYR A 64 16.03 4.99 -5.99
N ALA A 65 16.75 4.10 -6.69
CA ALA A 65 16.50 2.67 -6.62
C ALA A 65 16.62 2.11 -5.20
N GLN A 66 17.64 2.52 -4.44
CA GLN A 66 17.79 2.12 -3.03
C GLN A 66 16.67 2.68 -2.16
N PHE A 67 16.25 3.92 -2.38
CA PHE A 67 15.08 4.50 -1.71
C PHE A 67 13.82 3.65 -1.97
N LEU A 68 13.55 3.26 -3.22
CA LEU A 68 12.41 2.41 -3.59
C LEU A 68 12.49 1.03 -2.91
N ALA A 69 13.68 0.45 -2.79
CA ALA A 69 13.89 -0.80 -2.06
C ALA A 69 13.55 -0.67 -0.57
N GLY A 70 13.95 0.43 0.06
CA GLY A 70 13.62 0.72 1.46
C GLY A 70 12.11 0.90 1.68
N GLU A 71 11.43 1.62 0.80
CA GLU A 71 9.98 1.80 0.88
C GLU A 71 9.21 0.50 0.65
N TYR A 72 9.73 -0.39 -0.19
CA TYR A 72 9.16 -1.73 -0.40
C TYR A 72 9.20 -2.57 0.88
N GLU A 73 10.36 -2.66 1.55
CA GLU A 73 10.47 -3.48 2.77
C GLU A 73 9.62 -2.94 3.92
N LYS A 74 9.52 -1.61 4.06
CA LYS A 74 8.61 -0.98 5.02
C LYS A 74 7.15 -1.38 4.75
N LEU A 75 6.66 -1.13 3.53
CA LEU A 75 5.28 -1.40 3.17
C LEU A 75 4.93 -2.90 3.29
N LYS A 76 5.83 -3.78 2.84
CA LYS A 76 5.69 -5.22 3.01
C LYS A 76 5.59 -5.62 4.48
N SER A 77 6.44 -5.07 5.35
CA SER A 77 6.39 -5.35 6.79
C SER A 77 5.06 -4.89 7.40
N ASP A 78 4.60 -3.69 7.02
CA ASP A 78 3.35 -3.11 7.51
C ASP A 78 2.12 -3.91 7.05
N ILE A 79 2.07 -4.35 5.79
CA ILE A 79 1.02 -5.25 5.29
C ILE A 79 0.98 -6.55 6.09
N ASN A 80 2.13 -7.23 6.24
CA ASN A 80 2.19 -8.51 6.95
C ASN A 80 1.81 -8.38 8.42
N ARG A 81 2.18 -7.25 9.06
CA ARG A 81 1.91 -7.01 10.47
C ARG A 81 0.45 -6.68 10.74
N ASN A 82 -0.17 -5.87 9.88
CA ASN A 82 -1.46 -5.24 10.18
C ASN A 82 -2.64 -5.82 9.39
N ALA A 83 -2.40 -6.47 8.24
CA ALA A 83 -3.45 -6.96 7.36
C ALA A 83 -3.58 -8.49 7.27
N TRP A 84 -2.61 -9.25 7.80
CA TRP A 84 -2.72 -10.71 7.87
C TRP A 84 -3.51 -11.13 9.11
N ASP A 85 -4.61 -11.85 8.91
CA ASP A 85 -5.49 -12.29 10.02
C ASP A 85 -5.14 -13.68 10.58
N GLY A 86 -4.04 -14.27 10.11
CA GLY A 86 -3.61 -15.63 10.43
C GLY A 86 -3.94 -16.66 9.34
N ARG A 87 -4.84 -16.34 8.40
CA ARG A 87 -5.27 -17.26 7.32
C ARG A 87 -5.28 -16.63 5.94
N TRP A 88 -5.68 -15.37 5.83
CA TRP A 88 -5.63 -14.58 4.61
C TRP A 88 -5.38 -13.10 4.94
N TYR A 89 -5.26 -12.29 3.90
CA TYR A 89 -5.14 -10.84 4.06
C TYR A 89 -6.53 -10.20 4.03
N ALA A 90 -6.77 -9.28 4.97
CA ALA A 90 -7.93 -8.41 4.94
C ALA A 90 -8.01 -7.66 3.60
N ARG A 91 -9.22 -7.23 3.23
CA ARG A 91 -9.44 -6.44 2.01
C ARG A 91 -9.19 -4.95 2.22
N ALA A 92 -9.59 -4.44 3.39
CA ALA A 92 -9.35 -3.07 3.83
C ALA A 92 -9.27 -3.02 5.35
N LEU A 93 -8.48 -2.09 5.87
CA LEU A 93 -8.37 -1.80 7.30
C LEU A 93 -9.19 -0.54 7.61
N SER A 94 -10.01 -0.59 8.65
CA SER A 94 -10.84 0.54 9.08
C SER A 94 -10.98 0.54 10.60
N GLU A 95 -11.12 1.73 11.19
CA GLU A 95 -11.41 1.86 12.62
C GLU A 95 -12.80 1.33 12.99
N LYS A 96 -13.70 1.21 12.02
CA LYS A 96 -15.07 0.67 12.19
C LYS A 96 -15.11 -0.85 12.12
N GLY A 97 -14.03 -1.48 11.67
CA GLY A 97 -13.92 -2.92 11.49
C GLY A 97 -13.25 -3.26 10.16
N ASN A 98 -12.37 -4.25 10.18
CA ASN A 98 -11.69 -4.68 8.98
C ASN A 98 -12.67 -5.39 8.03
N ILE A 99 -12.49 -5.14 6.73
CA ILE A 99 -13.33 -5.73 5.67
C ILE A 99 -12.58 -6.92 5.09
N GLY A 100 -13.27 -8.04 4.83
CA GLY A 100 -12.66 -9.24 4.26
C GLY A 100 -11.67 -9.95 5.20
N SER A 101 -11.81 -9.73 6.51
CA SER A 101 -11.08 -10.40 7.59
C SER A 101 -12.06 -11.23 8.42
N LYS A 102 -11.56 -12.23 9.15
CA LYS A 102 -12.35 -12.95 10.16
C LYS A 102 -12.91 -12.03 11.26
#